data_AF-A0A947FMF5-F1
#
_entry.id   AF-A0A947FMF5-F1
#
_cell.length_a   1.000
_cell.length_b   1.000
_cell.length_c   1.000
_cell.angle_alpha   90.00
_cell.angle_beta   90.00
_cell.angle_gamma   90.00
#
_symmetry.space_group_name_H-M   'P 1'
#
loop_
_entity.id
_entity.type
_entity.pdbx_description
1 polymer ?
#
loop_
_entity_poly.entity_id
_entity_poly.type
_entity_poly.pdbx_seq_one_letter_code
_entity_poly.pdbx_strand_id
1 'polypeptide(L)'
;MAGSRLDRFLAPWVFVLTGIIFNILSAVITHYFIGLNNDAINVIDREIQRKEVLIDSLWQSKNEVERKKEFFILLLANKPDKPEVVDSIYRDYLKEVVGSYGLKEFTTRMDRDTGSSLDLLLDLSSAAQTSIIETINNTYFETLELQEAKMPLLRDNSRLFSIAIFLQVIGLILVLARDLRRQ
;
A
#
# COMPACT_ATOMS: atom_id res chain seq x y z
N MET A 1 -66.24 6.08 -24.16
CA MET A 1 -64.90 6.72 -24.13
C MET A 1 -64.77 7.50 -22.82
N ALA A 2 -64.20 6.87 -21.79
CA ALA A 2 -64.14 7.41 -20.42
C ALA A 2 -62.72 7.31 -19.83
N GLY A 3 -61.69 7.58 -20.64
CA GLY A 3 -60.31 7.74 -20.18
C GLY A 3 -59.92 9.20 -20.36
N SER A 4 -59.88 10.01 -19.29
CA SER A 4 -59.35 11.38 -19.39
C SER A 4 -59.07 12.06 -18.05
N ARG A 5 -59.74 11.68 -16.95
CA ARG A 5 -59.54 12.34 -15.65
C ARG A 5 -58.53 11.63 -14.75
N LEU A 6 -58.54 10.30 -14.68
CA LEU A 6 -57.58 9.54 -13.87
C LEU A 6 -56.14 9.64 -14.41
N ASP A 7 -55.93 9.59 -15.72
CA ASP A 7 -54.59 9.72 -16.33
C ASP A 7 -53.94 11.09 -16.09
N ARG A 8 -54.74 12.17 -16.01
CA ARG A 8 -54.23 13.51 -15.67
C ARG A 8 -53.76 13.63 -14.23
N PHE A 9 -54.36 12.88 -13.30
CA PHE A 9 -53.93 12.85 -11.91
C PHE A 9 -52.81 11.83 -11.67
N LEU A 10 -52.76 10.73 -12.41
CA LEU A 10 -51.71 9.71 -12.26
C LEU A 10 -50.39 10.15 -12.89
N ALA A 11 -50.40 10.82 -14.05
CA ALA A 11 -49.18 11.20 -14.76
C ALA A 11 -48.19 12.04 -13.92
N PRO A 12 -48.61 13.07 -13.14
CA PRO A 12 -47.70 13.83 -12.27
C PRO A 12 -47.15 13.04 -11.08
N TRP A 13 -47.92 12.07 -10.55
CA TRP A 13 -47.49 11.23 -9.43
C TRP A 13 -46.47 10.18 -9.86
N VAL A 14 -46.56 9.67 -11.09
CA VAL A 14 -45.55 8.77 -11.67
C VAL A 14 -44.18 9.45 -11.70
N PHE A 15 -44.08 10.73 -12.08
CA PHE A 15 -42.80 11.46 -12.08
C PHE A 15 -42.17 11.58 -10.69
N VAL A 16 -42.98 11.87 -9.66
CA VAL A 16 -42.48 11.91 -8.27
C VAL A 16 -42.02 10.55 -7.79
N LEU A 17 -42.80 9.50 -8.06
CA LEU A 17 -42.47 8.15 -7.61
C LEU A 17 -41.16 7.66 -8.26
N THR A 18 -40.98 7.91 -9.55
CA THR A 18 -39.72 7.66 -10.27
C THR A 18 -38.57 8.48 -9.68
N GLY A 19 -38.78 9.77 -9.37
CA GLY A 19 -37.74 10.61 -8.79
C GLY A 19 -37.31 10.17 -7.39
N ILE A 20 -38.25 9.71 -6.56
CA ILE A 20 -37.96 9.11 -5.24
C ILE A 20 -37.16 7.81 -5.42
N ILE A 21 -37.54 6.95 -6.36
CA ILE A 21 -36.80 5.71 -6.65
C ILE A 21 -35.36 6.01 -7.06
N PHE A 22 -35.13 7.00 -7.91
CA PHE A 22 -33.77 7.38 -8.33
C PHE A 22 -32.92 7.90 -7.16
N ASN A 23 -33.50 8.68 -6.24
CA ASN A 23 -32.81 9.10 -5.03
C ASN A 23 -32.46 7.93 -4.11
N ILE A 24 -33.37 6.97 -3.93
CA ILE A 24 -33.09 5.76 -3.14
C ILE A 24 -31.99 4.93 -3.81
N LEU A 25 -32.05 4.75 -5.13
CA LEU A 25 -31.04 3.99 -5.87
C LEU A 25 -29.66 4.65 -5.77
N SER A 26 -29.61 5.98 -5.85
CA SER A 26 -28.39 6.77 -5.63
C SER A 26 -27.81 6.51 -4.23
N ALA A 27 -28.63 6.58 -3.18
CA ALA A 27 -28.21 6.31 -1.82
C ALA A 27 -27.68 4.87 -1.64
N VAL A 28 -28.31 3.89 -2.29
CA VAL A 28 -27.83 2.49 -2.28
C VAL A 28 -26.48 2.37 -2.98
N ILE A 29 -26.30 3.00 -4.14
CA ILE A 29 -25.01 3.00 -4.86
C ILE A 29 -23.91 3.58 -3.97
N THR A 30 -24.17 4.72 -3.33
CA THR A 30 -23.19 5.39 -2.47
C THR A 30 -22.87 4.58 -1.22
N HIS A 31 -23.89 4.09 -0.49
CA HIS A 31 -23.65 3.43 0.78
C HIS A 31 -23.11 2.01 0.60
N TYR A 32 -23.65 1.25 -0.35
CA TYR A 32 -23.29 -0.15 -0.50
C TYR A 32 -22.09 -0.33 -1.43
N PHE A 33 -22.17 0.11 -2.68
CA PHE A 33 -21.14 -0.19 -3.67
C PHE A 33 -19.88 0.64 -3.46
N ILE A 34 -20.01 1.96 -3.30
CA ILE A 34 -18.85 2.83 -3.03
C ILE A 34 -18.25 2.51 -1.65
N GLY A 35 -19.11 2.23 -0.65
CA GLY A 35 -18.69 1.80 0.69
C GLY A 35 -17.80 0.56 0.67
N LEU A 36 -18.26 -0.53 0.05
CA LEU A 36 -17.50 -1.78 -0.06
C LEU A 36 -16.15 -1.60 -0.74
N ASN A 37 -16.12 -0.85 -1.85
CA ASN A 37 -14.88 -0.57 -2.56
C ASN A 37 -13.93 0.31 -1.72
N ASN A 38 -14.46 1.28 -0.95
CA ASN A 38 -13.65 2.09 -0.05
C ASN A 38 -13.03 1.24 1.07
N ASP A 39 -13.75 0.26 1.60
CA ASP A 39 -13.19 -0.67 2.60
C ASP A 39 -12.05 -1.49 2.02
N ALA A 40 -12.21 -2.02 0.80
CA ALA A 40 -11.14 -2.73 0.10
C ALA A 40 -9.92 -1.82 -0.17
N ILE A 41 -10.16 -0.59 -0.64
CA ILE A 41 -9.12 0.44 -0.81
C ILE A 41 -8.38 0.70 0.50
N ASN A 42 -9.11 0.85 1.61
CA ASN A 42 -8.52 1.11 2.93
C ASN A 42 -7.63 -0.04 3.40
N VAL A 43 -7.99 -1.29 3.10
CA VAL A 43 -7.15 -2.46 3.40
C VAL A 43 -5.85 -2.40 2.62
N ILE A 44 -5.93 -2.12 1.31
CA ILE A 44 -4.75 -1.98 0.44
C ILE A 44 -3.87 -0.82 0.93
N ASP A 45 -4.44 0.32 1.28
CA ASP A 45 -3.70 1.49 1.78
C ASP A 45 -2.96 1.19 3.08
N ARG A 46 -3.58 0.45 4.00
CA ARG A 46 -2.89 0.00 5.23
C ARG A 46 -1.75 -0.94 4.92
N GLU A 47 -1.87 -1.78 3.90
CA GLU A 47 -0.80 -2.69 3.51
C GLU A 47 0.37 -1.97 2.86
N ILE A 48 0.09 -1.01 1.96
CA ILE A 48 1.09 -0.10 1.39
C ILE A 48 1.84 0.64 2.50
N GLN A 49 1.12 1.24 3.46
CA GLN A 49 1.74 1.94 4.60
C GLN A 49 2.64 1.02 5.44
N ARG A 50 2.22 -0.23 5.69
CA ARG A 50 3.08 -1.20 6.40
C ARG A 50 4.36 -1.51 5.62
N LYS A 51 4.26 -1.64 4.30
CA LYS A 51 5.42 -1.90 3.42
C LYS A 51 6.34 -0.68 3.34
N GLU A 52 5.82 0.53 3.31
CA GLU A 52 6.61 1.78 3.37
C GLU A 52 7.41 1.86 4.68
N VAL A 53 6.77 1.59 5.83
CA VAL A 53 7.46 1.53 7.13
C VAL A 53 8.56 0.45 7.14
N LEU A 54 8.30 -0.71 6.53
CA LEU A 54 9.31 -1.76 6.38
C LEU A 54 10.49 -1.28 5.54
N ILE A 55 10.25 -0.65 4.39
CA ILE A 55 11.29 -0.07 3.52
C ILE A 55 12.15 0.93 4.30
N ASP A 56 11.52 1.83 5.07
CA ASP A 56 12.23 2.82 5.88
C ASP A 56 13.12 2.13 6.94
N SER A 57 12.61 1.09 7.60
CA SER A 57 13.40 0.32 8.58
C SER A 57 14.60 -0.40 7.94
N LEU A 58 14.43 -0.93 6.72
CA LEU A 58 15.49 -1.57 5.96
C LEU A 58 16.56 -0.56 5.53
N TRP A 59 16.17 0.66 5.14
CA TRP A 59 17.11 1.74 4.88
C TRP A 59 17.92 2.14 6.11
N GLN A 60 17.27 2.22 7.28
CA GLN A 60 17.95 2.47 8.55
C GLN A 60 18.94 1.34 8.86
N SER A 61 18.53 0.08 8.68
CA SER A 61 19.40 -1.08 8.88
C SER A 61 20.61 -1.08 7.95
N LYS A 62 20.43 -0.73 6.66
CA LYS A 62 21.54 -0.57 5.71
C LYS A 62 22.58 0.44 6.22
N ASN A 63 22.12 1.61 6.65
CA ASN A 63 22.98 2.68 7.17
C ASN A 63 23.66 2.26 8.48
N GLU A 64 22.97 1.49 9.33
CA GLU A 64 23.56 0.95 10.55
C GLU A 64 24.67 -0.06 10.23
N VAL A 65 24.43 -0.99 9.31
CA VAL A 65 25.46 -1.93 8.82
C VAL A 65 26.68 -1.18 8.29
N GLU A 66 26.48 -0.11 7.52
CA GLU A 66 27.57 0.72 7.01
C GLU A 66 28.36 1.42 8.12
N ARG A 67 27.67 2.04 9.09
CA ARG A 67 28.31 2.68 10.25
C ARG A 67 29.06 1.68 11.12
N LYS A 68 28.50 0.49 11.33
CA LYS A 68 29.14 -0.58 12.10
C LYS A 68 30.37 -1.09 11.35
N LYS A 69 30.28 -1.32 10.04
CA LYS A 69 31.43 -1.65 9.18
C LYS A 69 32.56 -0.65 9.38
N GLU A 70 32.30 0.65 9.24
CA GLU A 70 33.32 1.70 9.47
C GLU A 70 33.94 1.63 10.86
N PHE A 71 33.12 1.46 11.90
CA PHE A 71 33.59 1.31 13.28
C PHE A 71 34.52 0.11 13.46
N PHE A 72 34.14 -1.06 12.93
CA PHE A 72 34.95 -2.27 13.04
C PHE A 72 36.24 -2.20 12.21
N ILE A 73 36.23 -1.53 11.05
CA ILE A 73 37.44 -1.25 10.27
C ILE A 73 38.42 -0.39 11.08
N LEU A 74 37.93 0.68 11.73
CA LEU A 74 38.76 1.52 12.61
C LEU A 74 39.32 0.72 13.79
N LEU A 75 38.52 -0.17 14.36
CA LEU A 75 38.93 -0.99 15.49
C LEU A 75 40.02 -2.02 15.10
N LEU A 76 39.90 -2.64 13.92
CA LEU A 76 40.94 -3.51 13.35
C LEU A 76 42.21 -2.73 12.96
N ALA A 77 42.06 -1.52 12.42
CA ALA A 77 43.19 -0.66 12.06
C ALA A 77 44.03 -0.25 13.27
N ASN A 78 43.42 -0.21 14.47
CA ASN A 78 44.11 0.10 15.73
C ASN A 78 44.93 -1.07 16.30
N LYS A 79 45.12 -2.17 15.53
CA LYS A 79 45.88 -3.38 15.92
C LYS A 79 45.48 -3.91 17.31
N PRO A 80 44.23 -4.36 17.47
CA PRO A 80 43.77 -4.92 18.73
C PRO A 80 44.60 -6.16 19.07
N ASP A 81 44.84 -6.42 20.37
CA ASP A 81 45.58 -7.59 20.85
C ASP A 81 44.96 -8.94 20.38
N LYS A 82 43.66 -8.93 20.03
CA LYS A 82 42.90 -10.10 19.58
C LYS A 82 41.95 -9.74 18.41
N PRO A 83 42.44 -9.66 17.17
CA PRO A 83 41.62 -9.31 16.01
C PRO A 83 40.51 -10.34 15.70
N GLU A 84 40.70 -11.60 16.08
CA GLU A 84 39.71 -12.67 15.88
C GLU A 84 38.42 -12.46 16.68
N VAL A 85 38.51 -11.88 17.88
CA VAL A 85 37.35 -11.57 18.73
C VAL A 85 36.51 -10.46 18.12
N VAL A 86 37.15 -9.53 17.43
CA VAL A 86 36.50 -8.41 16.74
C VAL A 86 35.71 -8.93 15.55
N ASP A 87 36.29 -9.86 14.78
CA ASP A 87 35.61 -10.52 13.66
C ASP A 87 34.40 -11.34 14.13
N SER A 88 34.52 -12.10 15.22
CA SER A 88 33.39 -12.89 15.74
C SER A 88 32.22 -12.02 16.19
N ILE A 89 32.48 -10.90 16.88
CA ILE A 89 31.42 -9.99 17.33
C ILE A 89 30.69 -9.37 16.14
N TYR A 90 31.41 -8.99 15.08
CA TYR A 90 30.80 -8.43 13.89
C TYR A 90 29.94 -9.45 13.13
N ARG A 91 30.40 -10.71 13.05
CA ARG A 91 29.62 -11.81 12.47
C ARG A 91 28.33 -12.06 13.22
N ASP A 92 28.38 -12.06 14.55
CA ASP A 92 27.19 -12.27 15.38
C ASP A 92 26.19 -11.13 15.22
N TYR A 93 26.66 -9.88 15.18
CA TYR A 93 25.83 -8.72 14.86
C TYR A 93 25.15 -8.86 13.49
N LEU A 94 25.91 -9.24 12.45
CA LEU A 94 25.34 -9.39 11.11
C LEU A 94 24.32 -10.54 11.04
N LYS A 95 24.54 -11.65 11.75
CA LYS A 95 23.54 -12.72 11.87
C LYS A 95 22.26 -12.25 12.56
N GLU A 96 22.37 -11.41 13.58
CA GLU A 96 21.21 -10.81 14.24
C GLU A 96 20.42 -9.89 13.28
N VAL A 97 21.12 -9.08 12.48
CA VAL A 97 20.50 -8.25 11.44
C VAL A 97 19.79 -9.12 10.39
N VAL A 98 20.38 -10.24 9.98
CA VAL A 98 19.70 -11.18 9.06
C VAL A 98 18.46 -11.79 9.69
N GLY A 99 18.59 -12.28 10.92
CA GLY A 99 17.52 -12.96 11.62
C GLY A 99 16.34 -12.04 11.93
N SER A 100 16.59 -10.79 12.30
CA SER A 100 15.55 -9.81 12.63
C SER A 100 14.71 -9.39 11.43
N TYR A 101 15.29 -9.32 10.24
CA TYR A 101 14.61 -8.91 9.02
C TYR A 101 14.25 -10.07 8.08
N GLY A 102 14.52 -11.33 8.47
CA GLY A 102 14.24 -12.51 7.65
C GLY A 102 15.02 -12.55 6.34
N LEU A 103 16.21 -11.93 6.33
CA LEU A 103 17.05 -11.83 5.14
C LEU A 103 17.61 -13.20 4.76
N LYS A 104 18.03 -13.38 3.49
CA LYS A 104 18.73 -14.60 3.08
C LYS A 104 20.06 -14.70 3.85
N GLU A 105 20.33 -15.89 4.38
CA GLU A 105 21.56 -16.17 5.10
C GLU A 105 22.79 -15.88 4.23
N PHE A 106 23.80 -15.25 4.82
CA PHE A 106 25.01 -14.84 4.10
C PHE A 106 25.80 -16.07 3.65
N THR A 107 25.60 -16.49 2.40
CA THR A 107 26.45 -17.49 1.76
C THR A 107 27.75 -16.83 1.32
N THR A 108 28.62 -16.45 2.26
CA THR A 108 30.00 -16.12 1.89
C THR A 108 30.72 -17.44 1.61
N ARG A 109 31.25 -17.58 0.39
CA ARG A 109 32.22 -18.63 0.04
C ARG A 109 33.44 -18.40 0.94
N MET A 110 33.50 -19.12 2.05
CA MET A 110 34.69 -19.20 2.89
C MET A 110 35.73 -20.02 2.12
N ASP A 111 36.42 -19.40 1.16
CA ASP A 111 37.73 -19.91 0.78
C ASP A 111 38.68 -19.49 1.90
N ARG A 112 38.99 -20.45 2.76
CA ARG A 112 39.65 -20.27 4.06
C ARG A 112 41.15 -19.99 3.93
N ASP A 113 41.58 -19.48 2.79
CA ASP A 113 42.98 -19.40 2.41
C ASP A 113 43.34 -17.95 2.08
N THR A 114 44.04 -17.29 3.02
CA THR A 114 44.89 -16.12 2.76
C THR A 114 44.24 -14.72 2.61
N GLY A 115 43.05 -14.47 3.16
CA GLY A 115 42.48 -13.10 3.24
C GLY A 115 42.71 -12.42 4.58
N SER A 116 43.03 -11.12 4.61
CA SER A 116 43.06 -10.32 5.85
C SER A 116 41.70 -10.36 6.53
N SER A 117 41.62 -10.33 7.88
CA SER A 117 40.34 -10.22 8.61
C SER A 117 39.48 -9.03 8.14
N LEU A 118 40.13 -8.03 7.55
CA LEU A 118 39.49 -6.89 6.89
C LEU A 118 38.72 -7.27 5.61
N ASP A 119 39.27 -8.13 4.75
CA ASP A 119 38.64 -8.53 3.49
C ASP A 119 37.36 -9.33 3.76
N LEU A 120 37.43 -10.25 4.73
CA LEU A 120 36.27 -11.02 5.17
C LEU A 120 35.15 -10.12 5.73
N LEU A 121 35.53 -9.05 6.44
CA LEU A 121 34.58 -8.08 6.99
C LEU A 121 33.87 -7.30 5.88
N LEU A 122 34.64 -6.85 4.88
CA LEU A 122 34.13 -6.11 3.73
C LEU A 122 33.17 -6.96 2.90
N ASP A 123 33.52 -8.22 2.62
CA ASP A 123 32.68 -9.15 1.87
C ASP A 123 31.37 -9.47 2.61
N LEU A 124 31.45 -9.74 3.91
CA LEU A 124 30.29 -10.04 4.75
C LEU A 124 29.35 -8.84 4.85
N SER A 125 29.91 -7.63 5.01
CA SER A 125 29.13 -6.39 5.00
C SER A 125 28.49 -6.11 3.64
N SER A 126 29.19 -6.38 2.55
CA SER A 126 28.67 -6.20 1.19
C SER A 126 27.48 -7.13 0.96
N ALA A 127 27.62 -8.40 1.32
CA ALA A 127 26.53 -9.38 1.25
C ALA A 127 25.30 -8.95 2.07
N ALA A 128 25.52 -8.40 3.28
CA ALA A 128 24.47 -7.82 4.10
C ALA A 128 23.72 -6.68 3.43
N GLN A 129 24.47 -5.71 2.87
CA GLN A 129 23.86 -4.59 2.16
C GLN A 129 23.11 -5.05 0.91
N THR A 130 23.65 -6.00 0.14
CA THR A 130 22.97 -6.56 -1.03
C THR A 130 21.65 -7.22 -0.65
N SER A 131 21.62 -8.01 0.42
CA SER A 131 20.38 -8.68 0.85
C SER A 131 19.32 -7.69 1.33
N ILE A 132 19.73 -6.64 2.05
CA ILE A 132 18.83 -5.55 2.45
C ILE A 132 18.27 -4.84 1.22
N ILE A 133 19.11 -4.51 0.23
CA ILE A 133 18.67 -3.84 -1.01
C ILE A 133 17.73 -4.74 -1.84
N GLU A 134 18.02 -6.03 -1.97
CA GLU A 134 17.13 -6.99 -2.63
C GLU A 134 15.75 -7.01 -1.96
N THR A 135 15.73 -7.01 -0.62
CA THR A 135 14.48 -7.00 0.16
C THR A 135 13.72 -5.68 0.01
N ILE A 136 14.41 -4.54 0.00
CA ILE A 136 13.81 -3.22 -0.29
C ILE A 136 13.17 -3.25 -1.68
N ASN A 137 13.90 -3.71 -2.70
CA ASN A 137 13.41 -3.77 -4.07
C ASN A 137 12.17 -4.65 -4.19
N ASN A 138 12.21 -5.86 -3.60
CA ASN A 138 11.06 -6.77 -3.60
C ASN A 138 9.84 -6.14 -2.91
N THR A 139 10.04 -5.55 -1.74
CA THR A 139 8.97 -4.86 -0.99
C THR A 139 8.40 -3.68 -1.78
N TYR A 140 9.25 -2.95 -2.50
CA TYR A 140 8.83 -1.85 -3.38
C TYR A 140 8.02 -2.35 -4.57
N PHE A 141 8.43 -3.46 -5.21
CA PHE A 141 7.64 -4.08 -6.28
C PHE A 141 6.27 -4.54 -5.80
N GLU A 142 6.19 -5.22 -4.67
CA GLU A 142 4.92 -5.61 -4.05
C GLU A 142 4.04 -4.38 -3.75
N THR A 143 4.65 -3.26 -3.35
CA THR A 143 3.92 -2.00 -3.11
C THR A 143 3.35 -1.43 -4.41
N LEU A 144 4.09 -1.48 -5.52
CA LEU A 144 3.60 -1.07 -6.83
C LEU A 144 2.45 -1.96 -7.32
N GLU A 145 2.54 -3.27 -7.12
CA GLU A 145 1.47 -4.22 -7.46
C GLU A 145 0.19 -3.91 -6.67
N LEU A 146 0.31 -3.60 -5.37
CA LEU A 146 -0.82 -3.16 -4.55
C LEU A 146 -1.42 -1.83 -5.03
N GLN A 147 -0.58 -0.87 -5.42
CA GLN A 147 -1.06 0.39 -6.01
C GLN A 147 -1.80 0.16 -7.33
N GLU A 148 -1.30 -0.74 -8.19
CA GLU A 148 -1.97 -1.12 -9.42
C GLU A 148 -3.31 -1.82 -9.15
N ALA A 149 -3.36 -2.72 -8.16
CA ALA A 149 -4.59 -3.38 -7.74
C ALA A 149 -5.64 -2.42 -7.14
N LYS A 150 -5.21 -1.29 -6.56
CA LYS A 150 -6.08 -0.22 -6.05
C LYS A 150 -6.75 0.60 -7.16
N MET A 151 -6.06 0.81 -8.28
CA MET A 151 -6.53 1.64 -9.39
C MET A 151 -7.91 1.27 -9.97
N PRO A 152 -8.24 -0.01 -10.25
CA PRO A 152 -9.57 -0.37 -10.74
C PRO A 152 -10.68 -0.02 -9.73
N LEU A 153 -10.45 -0.22 -8.43
CA LEU A 153 -11.43 0.11 -7.40
C LEU A 153 -11.71 1.62 -7.33
N LEU A 154 -10.67 2.45 -7.44
CA LEU A 154 -10.81 3.91 -7.51
C LEU A 154 -11.59 4.35 -8.74
N ARG A 155 -11.30 3.74 -9.89
CA ARG A 155 -11.99 4.03 -11.16
C ARG A 155 -13.47 3.65 -11.07
N ASP A 156 -13.77 2.49 -10.52
CA ASP A 156 -15.14 2.02 -10.33
C ASP A 156 -15.90 2.93 -9.35
N ASN A 157 -15.27 3.34 -8.25
CA ASN A 157 -15.86 4.32 -7.33
C ASN A 157 -16.15 5.65 -8.00
N SER A 158 -15.23 6.19 -8.79
CA SER A 158 -15.47 7.43 -9.53
C SER A 158 -16.64 7.31 -10.51
N ARG A 159 -16.77 6.16 -11.17
CA ARG A 159 -17.89 5.88 -12.08
C ARG A 159 -19.22 5.77 -11.33
N LEU A 160 -19.25 4.97 -10.25
CA LEU A 160 -20.44 4.80 -9.41
C LEU A 160 -20.86 6.12 -8.76
N PHE A 161 -19.90 6.93 -8.32
CA PHE A 161 -20.16 8.26 -7.78
C PHE A 161 -20.83 9.17 -8.81
N SER A 162 -20.29 9.22 -10.03
CA SER A 162 -20.89 9.99 -11.12
C SER A 162 -22.32 9.54 -11.43
N ILE A 163 -22.58 8.23 -11.43
CA ILE A 163 -23.91 7.66 -11.64
C ILE A 163 -24.85 8.04 -10.48
N ALA A 164 -24.42 7.87 -9.23
CA ALA A 164 -25.23 8.19 -8.06
C ALA A 164 -25.63 9.68 -8.05
N ILE A 165 -24.70 10.59 -8.30
CA ILE A 165 -24.98 12.03 -8.38
C ILE A 165 -25.95 12.33 -9.52
N PHE A 166 -25.76 11.74 -10.70
CA PHE A 166 -26.67 11.92 -11.83
C PHE A 166 -28.09 11.47 -11.49
N LEU A 167 -28.26 10.30 -10.88
CA LEU A 167 -29.56 9.81 -10.43
C LEU A 167 -30.19 10.73 -9.39
N GLN A 168 -29.40 11.26 -8.46
CA GLN A 168 -29.89 12.17 -7.43
C GLN A 168 -30.39 13.49 -8.03
N VAL A 169 -29.61 14.09 -8.93
CA VAL A 169 -29.98 15.34 -9.62
C VAL A 169 -31.24 15.16 -10.45
N ILE A 170 -31.33 14.10 -11.26
CA ILE A 170 -32.55 13.80 -12.03
C ILE A 170 -33.72 13.50 -11.09
N GLY A 171 -33.48 12.73 -10.02
CA GLY A 171 -34.50 12.40 -9.04
C GLY A 171 -35.14 13.65 -8.44
N LEU A 172 -34.31 14.62 -8.05
CA LEU A 172 -34.77 15.93 -7.57
C LEU A 172 -35.53 16.71 -8.64
N ILE A 173 -35.01 16.80 -9.87
CA ILE A 173 -35.67 17.50 -10.98
C ILE A 173 -37.05 16.90 -11.25
N LEU A 174 -37.19 15.58 -11.27
CA LEU A 174 -38.47 14.90 -11.50
C LEU A 174 -39.50 15.18 -10.40
N VAL A 175 -39.04 15.28 -9.14
CA VAL A 175 -39.90 15.64 -8.02
C VAL A 175 -40.34 17.12 -8.13
N LEU A 176 -39.41 18.03 -8.45
CA LEU A 176 -39.67 19.46 -8.62
C LEU A 176 -40.54 19.79 -9.85
N ALA A 177 -40.36 19.07 -10.96
CA ALA A 177 -41.09 19.30 -12.21
C ALA A 177 -42.60 19.04 -12.06
N ARG A 178 -43.01 18.16 -11.13
CA ARG A 178 -44.41 18.02 -10.76
C ARG A 178 -44.96 19.31 -10.17
N ASP A 179 -44.19 19.96 -9.29
CA ASP A 179 -44.63 21.14 -8.56
C ASP A 179 -44.79 22.34 -9.51
N LEU A 180 -43.87 22.49 -10.47
CA LEU A 180 -43.96 23.47 -11.54
C LEU A 180 -45.17 23.26 -12.48
N ARG A 181 -45.61 22.01 -12.70
CA ARG A 181 -46.79 21.71 -13.53
C ARG A 181 -48.13 21.99 -12.82
N ARG A 182 -48.10 22.22 -11.51
CA ARG A 182 -49.30 22.54 -10.70
C ARG A 182 -49.57 24.04 -10.60
N GLN A 183 -48.58 24.90 -10.87
CA GLN A 183 -48.75 26.36 -11.04
C GLN A 183 -49.15 26.68 -12.48
#